data_AF-A0A1Z1F9A4-F1
#
_entry.id   AF-A0A1Z1F9A4-F1
#
_cell.length_a   1.000
_cell.length_b   1.000
_cell.length_c   1.000
_cell.angle_alpha   90.00
_cell.angle_beta   90.00
_cell.angle_gamma   90.00
#
_symmetry.space_group_name_H-M   'P 1'
#
loop_
_entity.id
_entity.type
_entity.pdbx_description
1 polymer ?
#
loop_
_entity_poly.entity_id
_entity_poly.type
_entity_poly.pdbx_seq_one_letter_code
_entity_poly.pdbx_strand_id
1 'polypeptide(L)'
;MFRLFNPAVAVRDFREVWVQENPHRLRILLLSGAATFAIFGTMFGESHLIQPRPPEVTYITSYQGERSDAEIIAENIANQREKNERFAEADARREAARQAYEAVGSATGVDTDEARAEGEAERRQYERDLAEARARAISRWGTIDPETGAIVGPDQAESGQAEAPARNGPEQAAIDAGE
;
A
#
# COMPACT_ATOMS: atom_id res chain seq x y z
N MET A 1 3.07 29.92 18.07
CA MET A 1 1.90 30.39 17.28
C MET A 1 0.67 29.47 17.39
N PHE A 2 0.82 28.15 17.62
CA PHE A 2 -0.32 27.18 17.68
C PHE A 2 -1.09 27.08 19.01
N ARG A 3 -0.70 27.84 20.05
CA ARG A 3 -1.33 27.79 21.39
C ARG A 3 -2.68 28.53 21.47
N LEU A 4 -3.03 29.30 20.44
CA LEU A 4 -4.27 30.08 20.33
C LEU A 4 -5.45 29.26 19.80
N PHE A 5 -5.20 28.12 19.15
CA PHE A 5 -6.24 27.26 18.56
C PHE A 5 -6.45 26.00 19.40
N ASN A 6 -6.60 26.17 20.73
CA ASN A 6 -6.94 25.07 21.61
C ASN A 6 -8.47 24.93 21.73
N PRO A 7 -9.09 23.86 21.21
CA PRO A 7 -10.54 23.67 21.26
C PRO A 7 -11.09 23.61 22.68
N ALA A 8 -10.30 23.08 23.63
CA ALA A 8 -10.71 23.02 25.03
C ALA A 8 -10.83 24.41 25.68
N VAL A 9 -10.00 25.36 25.26
CA VAL A 9 -10.06 26.76 25.74
C VAL A 9 -11.30 27.45 25.19
N ALA A 10 -11.63 27.24 23.91
CA ALA A 10 -12.83 27.80 23.28
C ALA A 10 -14.13 27.28 23.92
N VAL A 11 -14.20 25.98 24.23
CA VAL A 11 -15.37 25.39 24.93
C VAL A 11 -15.52 25.95 26.34
N ARG A 12 -14.40 26.15 27.06
CA ARG A 12 -14.42 26.76 28.40
C ARG A 12 -14.89 28.21 28.37
N ASP A 13 -14.38 29.00 27.43
CA ASP A 13 -14.76 30.40 27.23
C ASP A 13 -16.26 30.52 26.90
N PHE A 14 -16.77 29.67 26.00
CA PHE A 14 -18.19 29.58 25.71
C PHE A 14 -19.03 29.26 26.96
N ARG A 15 -18.58 28.31 27.78
CA ARG A 15 -19.28 27.95 29.03
C ARG A 15 -19.33 29.12 30.02
N GLU A 16 -18.23 29.87 30.13
CA GLU A 16 -18.14 31.04 31.01
C GLU A 16 -19.13 32.13 30.59
N VAL A 17 -19.17 32.46 29.29
CA VAL A 17 -20.14 33.42 28.72
C VAL A 17 -21.59 32.94 28.89
N TRP A 18 -21.82 31.63 28.85
CA TRP A 18 -23.16 31.06 28.99
C TRP A 18 -23.68 31.03 30.43
N VAL A 19 -22.79 30.83 31.41
CA VAL A 19 -23.12 30.80 32.84
C VAL A 19 -23.22 32.21 33.43
N GLN A 20 -22.51 33.19 32.85
CA GLN A 20 -22.61 34.58 33.26
C GLN A 20 -24.05 35.09 33.11
N GLU A 21 -24.57 35.82 34.10
CA GLU A 21 -25.91 36.42 34.07
C GLU A 21 -25.98 37.59 33.07
N ASN A 22 -25.93 37.27 31.77
CA ASN A 22 -26.14 38.22 30.71
C ASN A 22 -27.61 38.17 30.24
N PRO A 23 -28.37 39.27 30.34
CA PRO A 23 -29.78 39.32 29.91
C PRO A 23 -29.95 39.20 28.39
N HIS A 24 -28.88 39.33 27.60
CA HIS A 24 -28.92 39.30 26.14
C HIS A 24 -28.33 38.04 25.50
N ARG A 25 -27.96 37.02 26.29
CA ARG A 25 -27.33 35.78 25.80
C ARG A 25 -28.06 35.13 24.61
N LEU A 26 -29.40 35.08 24.65
CA LEU A 26 -30.20 34.51 23.56
C LEU A 26 -30.20 35.40 22.31
N ARG A 27 -30.18 36.73 22.46
CA ARG A 27 -30.15 37.67 21.33
C ARG A 27 -28.82 37.58 20.60
N ILE A 28 -27.72 37.53 21.35
CA ILE A 28 -26.37 37.39 20.78
C ILE A 28 -26.26 36.05 20.04
N LEU A 29 -26.71 34.95 20.67
CA LEU A 29 -26.71 33.63 20.05
C LEU A 29 -27.52 33.60 18.75
N LEU A 30 -28.73 34.16 18.76
CA LEU A 30 -29.58 34.21 17.58
C LEU A 30 -28.98 35.07 16.48
N LEU A 31 -28.38 36.21 16.81
CA LEU A 31 -27.74 37.08 15.83
C LEU A 31 -26.50 36.43 15.19
N SER A 32 -25.63 35.82 16.00
CA SER A 32 -24.45 35.12 15.49
C SER A 32 -24.81 33.88 14.69
N GLY A 33 -25.84 33.14 15.15
CA GLY A 33 -26.40 32.01 14.43
C GLY A 33 -26.97 32.44 13.09
N ALA A 34 -27.83 33.47 13.07
CA ALA A 34 -28.44 33.98 11.85
C ALA A 34 -27.39 34.45 10.84
N ALA A 35 -26.34 35.15 11.27
CA ALA A 35 -25.25 35.54 10.39
C ALA A 35 -24.53 34.32 9.77
N THR A 36 -24.25 33.29 10.59
CA THR A 36 -23.60 32.05 10.13
C THR A 36 -24.48 31.28 9.16
N PHE A 37 -25.75 31.06 9.51
CA PHE A 37 -26.71 30.36 8.65
C PHE A 37 -27.04 31.13 7.38
N ALA A 38 -27.01 32.46 7.39
CA ALA A 38 -27.18 33.25 6.17
C ALA A 38 -26.04 33.00 5.17
N ILE A 39 -24.79 32.92 5.65
CA ILE A 39 -23.62 32.63 4.81
C ILE A 39 -23.70 31.21 4.25
N PHE A 40 -23.94 30.21 5.10
CA PHE A 40 -24.01 28.82 4.62
C PHE A 40 -25.28 28.54 3.80
N GLY A 41 -26.38 29.24 4.08
CA GLY A 41 -27.65 29.09 3.37
C GLY A 41 -27.56 29.41 1.89
N THR A 42 -26.70 30.35 1.48
CA THR A 42 -26.46 30.63 0.05
C THR A 42 -25.73 29.49 -0.66
N MET A 43 -24.96 28.67 0.08
CA MET A 43 -24.17 27.57 -0.48
C MET A 43 -25.00 26.30 -0.73
N PHE A 44 -26.15 26.14 -0.07
CA PHE A 44 -27.00 24.95 -0.23
C PHE A 44 -27.77 24.89 -1.57
N GLY A 45 -27.78 25.99 -2.35
CA GLY A 45 -28.63 26.12 -3.54
C GLY A 45 -28.16 25.41 -4.82
N GLU A 46 -26.88 25.02 -4.90
CA GLU A 46 -26.31 24.50 -6.15
C GLU A 46 -25.71 23.10 -5.95
N SER A 47 -26.57 22.08 -6.02
CA SER A 47 -26.15 20.71 -6.30
C SER A 47 -26.49 20.38 -7.75
N HIS A 48 -25.68 20.91 -8.67
CA HIS A 48 -25.68 20.39 -10.03
C HIS A 48 -24.87 19.10 -10.04
N LEU A 49 -25.54 17.97 -9.81
CA LEU A 49 -25.06 16.64 -10.18
C LEU A 49 -25.02 16.55 -11.71
N ILE A 50 -24.07 17.25 -12.32
CA ILE A 50 -23.69 16.96 -13.69
C ILE A 50 -23.01 15.59 -13.62
N GLN A 51 -23.66 14.58 -14.21
CA GLN A 51 -23.00 13.29 -14.47
C GLN A 51 -21.66 13.60 -15.14
N PRO A 52 -20.51 13.22 -14.53
CA PRO A 52 -19.22 13.51 -15.12
C PRO A 52 -19.19 12.92 -16.53
N ARG A 53 -18.88 13.76 -17.54
CA ARG A 53 -18.71 13.28 -18.91
C ARG A 53 -17.64 12.19 -18.87
N PRO A 54 -17.89 10.98 -19.43
CA PRO A 54 -16.88 9.93 -19.44
C PRO A 54 -15.60 10.48 -20.07
N PRO A 55 -14.41 10.19 -19.48
CA PRO A 55 -13.16 10.68 -20.02
C PRO A 55 -12.92 10.12 -21.41
N GLU A 56 -12.37 10.94 -22.31
CA GLU A 56 -11.87 10.49 -23.60
C GLU A 56 -10.58 9.70 -23.36
N VAL A 57 -10.67 8.37 -23.39
CA VAL A 57 -9.51 7.48 -23.23
C VAL A 57 -8.77 7.37 -24.56
N THR A 58 -7.61 8.00 -24.65
CA THR A 58 -6.68 7.77 -25.77
C THR A 58 -5.77 6.60 -25.41
N TYR A 59 -6.00 5.45 -26.04
CA TYR A 59 -5.11 4.30 -25.91
C TYR A 59 -3.85 4.52 -26.74
N ILE A 60 -2.70 4.58 -26.07
CA ILE A 60 -1.38 4.61 -26.73
C ILE A 60 -0.83 3.19 -26.67
N THR A 61 -0.86 2.48 -27.78
CA THR A 61 -0.21 1.17 -27.92
C THR A 61 1.29 1.39 -28.12
N SER A 62 2.08 1.26 -27.06
CA SER A 62 3.55 1.34 -27.12
C SER A 62 4.22 0.02 -27.50
N TYR A 63 3.48 -1.07 -27.52
CA TYR A 63 3.97 -2.41 -27.87
C TYR A 63 3.71 -2.68 -29.36
N GLN A 64 4.72 -3.17 -30.09
CA GLN A 64 4.51 -3.61 -31.47
C GLN A 64 3.56 -4.81 -31.47
N GLY A 65 2.36 -4.62 -32.01
CA GLY A 65 1.31 -5.66 -32.05
C GLY A 65 1.57 -6.80 -33.03
N GLU A 66 2.66 -6.74 -33.81
CA GLU A 66 3.03 -7.76 -34.79
C GLU A 66 4.00 -8.83 -34.24
N ARG A 67 4.43 -8.70 -32.98
CA ARG A 67 5.35 -9.66 -32.36
C ARG A 67 4.64 -10.95 -31.98
N SER A 68 5.29 -12.08 -32.25
CA SER A 68 4.76 -13.40 -31.90
C SER A 68 4.99 -13.72 -30.43
N ASP A 69 4.11 -14.50 -29.80
CA ASP A 69 4.26 -14.93 -28.40
C ASP A 69 5.62 -15.58 -28.11
N ALA A 70 6.18 -16.31 -29.08
CA ALA A 70 7.52 -16.91 -28.97
C ALA A 70 8.63 -15.86 -28.85
N GLU A 71 8.50 -14.75 -29.59
CA GLU A 71 9.42 -13.62 -29.52
C GLU A 71 9.28 -12.87 -28.19
N ILE A 72 8.04 -12.71 -27.70
CA ILE A 72 7.77 -12.10 -26.38
C ILE A 72 8.41 -12.91 -25.26
N ILE A 73 8.29 -14.24 -25.30
CA ILE A 73 8.87 -15.12 -24.29
C ILE A 73 10.41 -15.04 -24.34
N ALA A 74 10.99 -15.11 -25.54
CA ALA A 74 12.44 -15.00 -25.72
C ALA A 74 12.99 -13.67 -25.20
N GLU A 75 12.33 -12.56 -25.52
CA GLU A 75 12.70 -11.22 -25.05
C GLU A 75 12.60 -11.12 -23.51
N ASN A 76 11.52 -11.63 -22.92
CA ASN A 76 11.36 -11.64 -21.47
C ASN A 76 12.45 -12.45 -20.78
N ILE A 77 12.81 -13.63 -21.30
CA ILE A 77 13.89 -14.44 -20.73
C ILE A 77 15.23 -13.70 -20.80
N ALA A 78 15.54 -13.08 -21.94
CA ALA A 78 16.77 -12.30 -22.11
C ALA A 78 16.81 -11.12 -21.13
N ASN A 79 15.71 -10.37 -21.02
CA ASN A 79 15.59 -9.24 -20.09
C ASN A 79 15.69 -9.70 -18.63
N GLN A 80 15.10 -10.85 -18.29
CA GLN A 80 15.17 -11.40 -16.94
C GLN A 80 16.59 -11.82 -16.58
N ARG A 81 17.34 -12.36 -17.53
CA ARG A 81 18.76 -12.70 -17.33
C ARG A 81 19.60 -11.45 -17.09
N GLU A 82 19.49 -10.44 -17.96
CA GLU A 82 20.22 -9.18 -17.81
C GLU A 82 19.87 -8.48 -16.48
N LYS A 83 18.59 -8.50 -16.11
CA LYS A 83 18.11 -8.01 -14.82
C LYS A 83 18.80 -8.76 -13.68
N ASN A 84 18.79 -10.08 -13.70
CA ASN A 84 19.40 -10.90 -12.65
C ASN A 84 20.91 -10.65 -12.52
N GLU A 85 21.62 -10.53 -13.64
CA GLU A 85 23.06 -10.21 -13.66
C GLU A 85 23.33 -8.84 -13.01
N ARG A 86 22.57 -7.80 -13.37
CA ARG A 86 22.66 -6.47 -12.76
C ARG A 86 22.34 -6.47 -11.26
N PHE A 87 21.34 -7.25 -10.85
CA PHE A 87 21.00 -7.38 -9.44
C PHE A 87 22.11 -8.07 -8.65
N ALA A 88 22.73 -9.12 -9.20
CA ALA A 88 23.84 -9.81 -8.57
C ALA A 88 25.05 -8.88 -8.39
N GLU A 89 25.40 -8.09 -9.40
CA GLU A 89 26.49 -7.11 -9.30
C GLU A 89 26.20 -6.02 -8.25
N ALA A 90 24.97 -5.50 -8.25
CA ALA A 90 24.56 -4.49 -7.28
C ALA A 90 24.58 -5.03 -5.84
N ASP A 91 24.19 -6.30 -5.65
CA ASP A 91 24.20 -6.93 -4.35
C ASP A 91 25.63 -7.16 -3.83
N ALA A 92 26.52 -7.68 -4.68
CA ALA A 92 27.94 -7.81 -4.34
C ALA A 92 28.57 -6.46 -3.94
N ARG A 93 28.20 -5.36 -4.62
CA ARG A 93 28.66 -4.00 -4.24
C ARG A 93 28.10 -3.55 -2.89
N ARG A 94 26.84 -3.85 -2.58
CA ARG A 94 26.23 -3.53 -1.28
C ARG A 94 26.87 -4.33 -0.16
N GLU A 95 27.16 -5.61 -0.38
CA GLU A 95 27.88 -6.44 0.59
C GLU A 95 29.28 -5.89 0.86
N ALA A 96 30.04 -5.57 -0.19
CA ALA A 96 31.37 -4.96 -0.06
C ALA A 96 31.30 -3.62 0.70
N ALA A 97 30.30 -2.79 0.41
CA ALA A 97 30.09 -1.54 1.14
C ALA A 97 29.78 -1.77 2.63
N ARG A 98 28.90 -2.74 2.96
CA ARG A 98 28.60 -3.11 4.36
C ARG A 98 29.85 -3.56 5.10
N GLN A 99 30.66 -4.43 4.50
CA GLN A 99 31.91 -4.90 5.08
C GLN A 99 32.91 -3.76 5.31
N ALA A 100 33.01 -2.82 4.37
CA ALA A 100 33.87 -1.65 4.52
C ALA A 100 33.40 -0.74 5.68
N TYR A 101 32.10 -0.51 5.81
CA TYR A 101 31.53 0.27 6.92
C TYR A 101 31.79 -0.40 8.28
N GLU A 102 31.65 -1.72 8.37
CA GLU A 102 31.94 -2.49 9.57
C GLU A 102 33.42 -2.43 9.96
N ALA A 103 34.32 -2.56 8.97
CA ALA A 103 35.76 -2.43 9.19
C ALA A 103 36.14 -1.02 9.70
N VAL A 104 35.51 0.03 9.18
CA VAL A 104 35.74 1.41 9.66
C VAL A 104 35.14 1.63 11.05
N GLY A 105 33.93 1.11 11.31
CA GLY A 105 33.27 1.24 12.61
C GLY A 105 34.05 0.56 13.74
N SER A 106 34.49 -0.68 13.51
CA SER A 106 35.35 -1.41 14.45
C SER A 106 36.69 -0.70 14.70
N ALA A 107 37.30 -0.11 13.68
CA ALA A 107 38.56 0.64 13.82
C ALA A 107 38.39 1.98 14.55
N THR A 108 37.22 2.60 14.49
CA THR A 108 36.92 3.93 15.07
C THR A 108 36.21 3.85 16.43
N GLY A 109 35.93 2.65 16.92
CA GLY A 109 35.29 2.40 18.22
C GLY A 109 33.77 2.63 18.21
N VAL A 110 33.15 2.60 17.03
CA VAL A 110 31.68 2.63 16.89
C VAL A 110 31.15 1.21 17.05
N ASP A 111 30.16 1.02 17.92
CA ASP A 111 29.49 -0.28 18.10
C ASP A 111 28.58 -0.59 16.90
N THR A 112 29.12 -1.33 15.94
CA THR A 112 28.42 -1.77 14.73
C THR A 112 27.55 -3.00 14.96
N ASP A 113 27.80 -3.74 16.04
CA ASP A 113 27.11 -4.99 16.34
C ASP A 113 25.74 -4.72 16.98
N GLU A 114 25.67 -3.76 17.91
CA GLU A 114 24.40 -3.31 18.49
C GLU A 114 23.47 -2.72 17.41
N ALA A 115 24.00 -1.84 16.56
CA ALA A 115 23.25 -1.25 15.45
C ALA A 115 22.74 -2.31 14.44
N ARG A 116 23.51 -3.38 14.20
CA ARG A 116 23.06 -4.51 13.37
C ARG A 116 21.92 -5.27 14.05
N ALA A 117 22.07 -5.60 15.33
CA ALA A 117 21.07 -6.35 16.08
C ALA A 117 19.73 -5.61 16.17
N GLU A 118 19.76 -4.29 16.40
CA GLU A 118 18.59 -3.42 16.39
C GLU A 118 17.93 -3.41 15.00
N GLY A 119 18.71 -3.19 13.94
CA GLY A 119 18.19 -3.19 12.57
C GLY A 119 17.60 -4.54 12.13
N GLU A 120 18.14 -5.67 12.61
CA GLU A 120 17.55 -7.00 12.39
C GLU A 120 16.27 -7.22 13.20
N ALA A 121 16.18 -6.68 14.41
CA ALA A 121 14.96 -6.71 15.20
C ALA A 121 13.85 -5.91 14.53
N GLU A 122 14.14 -4.68 14.07
CA GLU A 122 13.20 -3.84 13.34
C GLU A 122 12.72 -4.49 12.03
N ARG A 123 13.64 -5.06 11.24
CA ARG A 123 13.25 -5.77 9.99
C ARG A 123 12.33 -6.95 10.27
N ARG A 124 12.63 -7.75 11.31
CA ARG A 124 11.77 -8.87 11.71
C ARG A 124 10.40 -8.41 12.19
N GLN A 125 10.30 -7.26 12.85
CA GLN A 125 9.01 -6.68 13.22
C GLN A 125 8.25 -6.22 11.98
N TYR A 126 8.91 -5.47 11.10
CA TYR A 126 8.31 -5.00 9.84
C TYR A 126 7.82 -6.16 8.95
N GLU A 127 8.58 -7.25 8.85
CA GLU A 127 8.19 -8.45 8.11
C GLU A 127 6.95 -9.12 8.69
N ARG A 128 6.83 -9.17 10.03
CA ARG A 128 5.63 -9.68 10.71
C ARG A 128 4.42 -8.79 10.42
N ASP A 129 4.57 -7.48 10.59
CA ASP A 129 3.50 -6.50 10.34
C ASP A 129 3.02 -6.57 8.88
N LEU A 130 3.96 -6.72 7.94
CA LEU A 130 3.67 -6.89 6.53
C LEU A 130 2.98 -8.22 6.23
N ALA A 131 3.42 -9.32 6.86
CA ALA A 131 2.78 -10.63 6.72
C ALA A 131 1.35 -10.60 7.25
N GLU A 132 1.10 -9.97 8.39
CA GLU A 132 -0.24 -9.76 8.92
C GLU A 132 -1.09 -8.86 8.02
N ALA A 133 -0.51 -7.77 7.51
CA ALA A 133 -1.20 -6.87 6.58
C ALA A 133 -1.58 -7.60 5.28
N ARG A 134 -0.69 -8.46 4.76
CA ARG A 134 -0.96 -9.33 3.61
C ARG A 134 -2.07 -10.33 3.93
N ALA A 135 -2.01 -11.00 5.07
CA ALA A 135 -3.06 -11.94 5.49
C ALA A 135 -4.43 -11.25 5.59
N ARG A 136 -4.48 -10.05 6.20
CA ARG A 136 -5.70 -9.22 6.26
C ARG A 136 -6.18 -8.78 4.88
N ALA A 137 -5.26 -8.48 3.96
CA ALA A 137 -5.62 -8.11 2.60
C ALA A 137 -6.19 -9.31 1.82
N ILE A 138 -5.55 -10.48 1.93
CA ILE A 138 -6.01 -11.74 1.31
C ILE A 138 -7.38 -12.12 1.86
N SER A 139 -7.59 -12.06 3.18
CA SER A 139 -8.88 -12.40 3.79
C SER A 139 -10.00 -11.42 3.40
N ARG A 140 -9.66 -10.16 3.07
CA ARG A 140 -10.65 -9.13 2.73
C ARG A 140 -10.97 -9.07 1.24
N TRP A 141 -9.97 -9.28 0.39
CA TRP A 141 -10.04 -9.01 -1.05
C TRP A 141 -9.77 -10.23 -1.92
N GLY A 142 -9.35 -11.35 -1.33
CA GLY A 142 -8.85 -12.50 -2.06
C GLY A 142 -7.36 -12.36 -2.46
N THR A 143 -6.83 -13.38 -3.12
CA THR A 143 -5.46 -13.39 -3.67
C THR A 143 -5.48 -13.75 -5.15
N ILE A 144 -4.41 -13.46 -5.86
CA ILE A 144 -4.18 -13.97 -7.21
C ILE A 144 -3.39 -15.27 -7.08
N ASP A 145 -3.89 -16.34 -7.69
CA ASP A 145 -3.14 -17.59 -7.82
C ASP A 145 -1.91 -17.35 -8.70
N PRO A 146 -0.69 -17.56 -8.19
CA PRO A 146 0.53 -17.31 -8.94
C PRO A 146 0.73 -18.25 -10.14
N GLU A 147 0.08 -19.42 -10.18
CA GLU A 147 0.20 -20.39 -11.27
C GLU A 147 -0.83 -20.16 -12.39
N THR A 148 -2.07 -19.80 -12.01
CA THR A 148 -3.17 -19.67 -12.96
C THR A 148 -3.56 -18.23 -13.28
N GLY A 149 -3.11 -17.27 -12.47
CA GLY A 149 -3.52 -15.86 -12.57
C GLY A 149 -4.99 -15.61 -12.19
N ALA A 150 -5.69 -16.63 -11.67
CA ALA A 150 -7.08 -16.52 -11.26
C ALA A 150 -7.23 -15.70 -9.98
N ILE A 151 -8.28 -14.88 -9.90
CA ILE A 151 -8.65 -14.16 -8.67
C ILE A 151 -9.38 -15.15 -7.75
N VAL A 152 -8.69 -15.59 -6.71
CA VAL A 152 -9.23 -16.45 -5.66
C VAL A 152 -9.90 -15.54 -4.63
N GLY A 153 -11.23 -15.52 -4.63
CA GLY A 153 -12.01 -14.77 -3.63
C GLY A 153 -11.75 -15.25 -2.20
N PRO A 154 -12.10 -14.44 -1.18
CA PRO A 154 -11.80 -14.75 0.22
C PRO A 154 -12.37 -16.10 0.70
N ASP A 155 -13.53 -16.52 0.19
CA ASP A 155 -14.15 -17.82 0.52
C ASP A 155 -13.48 -19.02 -0.18
N GLN A 156 -12.68 -18.79 -1.22
CA GLN A 156 -12.00 -19.82 -2.02
C GLN A 156 -10.50 -19.94 -1.67
N ALA A 157 -9.96 -18.97 -0.91
CA ALA A 157 -8.55 -18.95 -0.50
C ALA A 157 -8.27 -19.99 0.61
N GLU A 158 -9.26 -20.35 1.41
CA GLU A 158 -9.15 -21.38 2.45
C GLU A 158 -9.31 -22.81 1.90
N SER A 159 -10.06 -23.00 0.81
CA SER A 159 -10.27 -24.32 0.18
C SER A 159 -9.08 -24.78 -0.70
N GLY A 160 -8.27 -23.84 -1.20
CA GLY A 160 -7.12 -24.14 -2.06
C GLY A 160 -5.90 -24.75 -1.37
N GLN A 161 -5.86 -24.80 -0.03
CA GLN A 161 -4.76 -25.47 0.71
C GLN A 161 -5.06 -26.94 1.02
N ALA A 162 -6.29 -27.43 0.80
CA ALA A 162 -6.69 -28.79 1.18
C ALA A 162 -6.68 -29.81 0.02
N GLU A 163 -6.46 -29.40 -1.22
CA GLU A 163 -6.46 -30.32 -2.35
C GLU A 163 -5.31 -29.99 -3.29
N ALA A 164 -4.12 -30.49 -2.96
CA ALA A 164 -3.08 -30.68 -3.96
C ALA A 164 -3.57 -31.81 -4.90
N PRO A 165 -3.98 -31.55 -6.15
CA PRO A 165 -4.25 -32.63 -7.07
C PRO A 165 -2.91 -33.37 -7.31
N ALA A 166 -2.93 -34.68 -7.10
CA ALA A 166 -1.82 -35.56 -7.41
C ALA A 166 -1.27 -35.21 -8.80
N ARG A 167 0.03 -34.91 -8.87
CA ARG A 167 0.76 -34.71 -10.13
C ARG A 167 0.68 -35.98 -10.97
N ASN A 168 -0.30 -36.06 -11.85
CA ASN A 168 -0.27 -36.91 -13.03
C ASN A 168 -0.26 -35.98 -14.24
N GLY A 169 0.93 -35.45 -14.54
CA GLY A 169 1.18 -34.79 -15.82
C GLY A 169 1.18 -35.84 -16.95
N PRO A 170 0.86 -35.45 -18.20
CA PRO A 170 0.78 -36.35 -19.36
C PRO A 170 2.13 -36.94 -19.82
N GLU A 171 3.19 -36.87 -19.00
CA GLU A 171 4.55 -37.31 -19.35
C GLU A 171 4.85 -38.78 -18.96
N GLN A 172 3.97 -39.44 -18.20
CA GLN A 172 4.14 -40.87 -17.84
C GLN A 172 3.45 -41.87 -18.78
N ALA A 173 2.60 -41.40 -19.70
CA ALA A 173 1.96 -42.28 -20.69
C ALA A 173 2.86 -42.63 -21.89
N ALA A 174 4.01 -41.97 -22.04
CA ALA A 174 4.91 -42.16 -23.19
C ALA A 174 6.09 -43.11 -22.93
N ILE A 175 6.26 -43.62 -21.69
CA ILE A 175 7.37 -44.52 -21.34
C ILE A 175 6.90 -45.98 -21.18
N ASP A 176 5.58 -46.23 -21.11
CA ASP A 176 5.00 -47.58 -20.91
C ASP A 176 4.31 -48.17 -22.15
N ALA A 177 4.55 -47.57 -23.33
CA ALA A 177 4.07 -48.05 -24.63
C ALA A 177 5.21 -48.45 -25.57
N GLY A 178 6.38 -48.78 -25.00
CA GLY A 178 7.60 -49.12 -25.71
C GLY A 178 8.25 -50.40 -25.18
N GLU A 179 7.51 -51.51 -25.17
CA GLU A 179 8.02 -52.88 -25.32
C GLU A 179 7.13 -53.67 -26.28
#